data_AF-A0AAN7YN13-F1
#
_entry.id   AF-A0AAN7YN13-F1
#
_cell.length_a   1.000
_cell.length_b   1.000
_cell.length_c   1.000
_cell.angle_alpha   90.00
_cell.angle_beta   90.00
_cell.angle_gamma   90.00
#
_symmetry.space_group_name_H-M   'P 1'
#
loop_
_entity.id
_entity.type
_entity.pdbx_description
1 polymer ?
#
loop_
_entity_poly.entity_id
_entity_poly.type
_entity_poly.pdbx_seq_one_letter_code
_entity_poly.pdbx_strand_id
1 'polypeptide(L)'
;MNKILLSLASIILMVILVNGDCAIDFSSEISVGISDSEWSCLGQSNQRVIIQVWSGGDQYNSNISSVVAGAQQGGIQIIDLYAFLCSECDGNYPASDAIQSLVSSLKSDGINFNMLWIDVEQCDQCWGDLDDNAAYVQEAVETAASLGVNVGVYSSEGEWPQTVGNLTSLSSYPLWYAHYDDNPSYSDTGFYEFGGWTSPSMKQYVGSTNQCGVSVDLDFYGSGGDCSTSSGSGNSSGGSSNNSGSSNNSGGSSNSGSNSGSSNSGSNSGSSNSGSNSGSNSGSASGNSSGSGSSI
;
A
#
# COMPACT_ATOMS: atom_id res chain seq x y z
N MET A 1 -6.14 8.89 -72.52
CA MET A 1 -5.69 7.66 -71.84
C MET A 1 -4.84 8.06 -70.64
N ASN A 2 -5.31 7.67 -69.46
CA ASN A 2 -4.68 7.55 -68.13
C ASN A 2 -3.90 8.73 -67.53
N LYS A 3 -4.57 9.44 -66.60
CA LYS A 3 -3.93 10.12 -65.46
C LYS A 3 -3.83 9.13 -64.31
N ILE A 4 -2.62 8.77 -63.90
CA ILE A 4 -2.39 7.96 -62.68
C ILE A 4 -2.13 8.95 -61.54
N LEU A 5 -3.09 9.09 -60.62
CA LEU A 5 -2.86 9.68 -59.31
C LEU A 5 -2.26 8.60 -58.40
N LEU A 6 -1.05 8.84 -57.89
CA LEU A 6 -0.51 8.10 -56.76
C LEU A 6 -1.03 8.74 -55.47
N SER A 7 -1.98 8.09 -54.80
CA SER A 7 -2.32 8.38 -53.41
C SER A 7 -1.33 7.65 -52.49
N LEU A 8 -0.47 8.40 -51.81
CA LEU A 8 0.30 7.92 -50.66
C LEU A 8 -0.66 7.80 -49.46
N ALA A 9 -1.14 6.59 -49.18
CA ALA A 9 -1.81 6.28 -47.93
C ALA A 9 -0.74 6.11 -46.83
N SER A 10 -0.62 7.10 -45.96
CA SER A 10 0.21 7.01 -44.76
C SER A 10 -0.52 6.14 -43.73
N ILE A 11 -0.08 4.89 -43.57
CA ILE A 11 -0.59 3.98 -42.54
C ILE A 11 0.05 4.42 -41.22
N ILE A 12 -0.69 5.20 -40.43
CA ILE A 12 -0.34 5.45 -39.02
C ILE A 12 -0.66 4.15 -38.28
N LEU A 13 0.37 3.37 -37.99
CA LEU A 13 0.29 2.24 -37.08
C LEU A 13 0.10 2.80 -35.67
N MET A 14 -1.16 2.95 -35.22
CA MET A 14 -1.44 3.09 -33.79
C MET A 14 -1.01 1.79 -33.12
N VAL A 15 0.19 1.77 -32.56
CA VAL A 15 0.55 0.78 -31.55
C VAL A 15 -0.33 1.12 -30.36
N ILE A 16 -1.44 0.38 -30.21
CA ILE A 16 -2.16 0.32 -28.95
C ILE A 16 -1.20 -0.42 -28.01
N LEU A 17 -0.42 0.34 -27.24
CA LEU A 17 0.23 -0.22 -26.07
C LEU A 17 -0.91 -0.72 -25.19
N VAL A 18 -1.05 -2.05 -25.12
CA VAL A 18 -1.86 -2.68 -24.10
C VAL A 18 -1.04 -2.53 -22.84
N ASN A 19 -1.17 -1.38 -22.17
CA ASN A 19 -0.49 -1.19 -20.90
C ASN A 19 -0.97 -2.29 -19.96
N GLY A 20 -0.03 -2.99 -19.31
CA GLY A 20 -0.36 -3.69 -18.08
C GLY A 20 -1.00 -2.69 -17.12
N ASP A 21 -2.01 -3.14 -16.40
CA ASP A 21 -2.72 -2.34 -15.40
C ASP A 21 -1.92 -2.40 -14.10
N CYS A 22 -0.85 -1.59 -14.06
CA CYS A 22 0.10 -1.55 -12.95
C CYS A 22 -0.33 -0.53 -11.92
N ALA A 23 -0.13 -0.93 -10.68
CA ALA A 23 -0.42 -0.15 -9.51
C ALA A 23 0.79 -0.19 -8.57
N ILE A 24 0.78 0.76 -7.65
CA ILE A 24 1.72 0.85 -6.54
C ILE A 24 0.94 1.13 -5.28
N ASP A 25 1.45 0.67 -4.16
CA ASP A 25 1.01 1.12 -2.85
C ASP A 25 2.20 1.53 -1.98
N PHE A 26 1.89 2.31 -0.94
CA PHE A 26 2.85 2.71 0.06
C PHE A 26 2.17 3.18 1.35
N SER A 27 2.93 3.07 2.45
CA SER A 27 2.49 3.44 3.78
C SER A 27 2.41 4.95 4.00
N SER A 28 1.70 5.34 5.05
CA SER A 28 1.46 6.75 5.39
C SER A 28 2.76 7.50 5.73
N GLU A 29 3.78 6.82 6.22
CA GLU A 29 5.11 7.39 6.50
C GLU A 29 5.82 7.81 5.21
N ILE A 30 5.69 7.02 4.14
CA ILE A 30 6.27 7.31 2.82
C ILE A 30 5.53 8.47 2.14
N SER A 31 4.23 8.62 2.45
CA SER A 31 3.39 9.66 1.88
C SER A 31 3.93 11.08 2.15
N VAL A 32 4.77 11.25 3.16
CA VAL A 32 5.48 12.50 3.45
C VAL A 32 6.77 12.57 2.63
N GLY A 33 6.76 13.35 1.54
CA GLY A 33 8.00 13.77 0.87
C GLY A 33 8.19 13.34 -0.57
N ILE A 34 7.19 12.72 -1.19
CA ILE A 34 7.19 12.46 -2.62
C ILE A 34 7.09 13.79 -3.38
N SER A 35 8.13 14.13 -4.14
CA SER A 35 8.23 15.35 -4.94
C SER A 35 7.42 15.27 -6.23
N ASP A 36 7.13 16.42 -6.84
CA ASP A 36 6.41 16.50 -8.12
C ASP A 36 7.10 15.69 -9.24
N SER A 37 8.44 15.65 -9.26
CA SER A 37 9.21 14.86 -10.23
C SER A 37 9.09 13.36 -9.99
N GLU A 38 9.01 12.94 -8.73
CA GLU A 38 8.80 11.53 -8.38
C GLU A 38 7.38 11.13 -8.77
N TRP A 39 6.37 11.93 -8.43
CA TRP A 39 4.98 11.70 -8.87
C TRP A 39 4.83 11.63 -10.38
N SER A 40 5.46 12.56 -11.11
CA SER A 40 5.45 12.57 -12.58
C SER A 40 6.15 11.35 -13.18
N CYS A 41 7.10 10.76 -12.47
CA CYS A 41 7.76 9.52 -12.88
C CYS A 41 6.86 8.30 -12.57
N LEU A 42 6.28 8.23 -11.37
CA LEU A 42 5.39 7.15 -10.96
C LEU A 42 4.17 7.06 -11.89
N GLY A 43 3.57 8.19 -12.26
CA GLY A 43 2.42 8.22 -13.17
C GLY A 43 2.71 7.81 -14.62
N GLN A 44 3.97 7.64 -15.03
CA GLN A 44 4.31 7.10 -16.36
C GLN A 44 4.14 5.58 -16.42
N SER A 45 4.27 4.89 -15.29
CA SER A 45 4.23 3.42 -15.23
C SER A 45 3.01 2.90 -14.49
N ASN A 46 2.34 3.74 -13.68
CA ASN A 46 1.23 3.32 -12.85
C ASN A 46 -0.03 4.11 -13.18
N GLN A 47 -1.10 3.39 -13.39
CA GLN A 47 -2.42 3.95 -13.65
C GLN A 47 -3.24 4.12 -12.36
N ARG A 48 -2.86 3.35 -11.33
CA ARG A 48 -3.49 3.33 -10.01
C ARG A 48 -2.45 3.46 -8.90
N VAL A 49 -2.83 4.09 -7.80
CA VAL A 49 -2.09 4.09 -6.53
C VAL A 49 -3.02 3.70 -5.40
N ILE A 50 -2.53 2.95 -4.42
CA ILE A 50 -3.23 2.64 -3.17
C ILE A 50 -2.46 3.33 -2.04
N ILE A 51 -3.11 4.25 -1.32
CA ILE A 51 -2.43 5.08 -0.30
C ILE A 51 -2.93 4.70 1.09
N GLN A 52 -2.03 4.45 2.04
CA GLN A 52 -2.46 4.24 3.43
C GLN A 52 -3.12 5.49 3.99
N VAL A 53 -4.37 5.35 4.42
CA VAL A 53 -5.17 6.43 5.01
C VAL A 53 -5.36 6.25 6.51
N TRP A 54 -5.21 5.02 7.02
CA TRP A 54 -5.38 4.68 8.42
C TRP A 54 -4.34 3.64 8.83
N SER A 55 -3.63 3.88 9.92
CA SER A 55 -2.56 3.00 10.41
C SER A 55 -2.82 2.59 11.86
N GLY A 56 -3.49 1.46 12.05
CA GLY A 56 -3.78 0.95 13.38
C GLY A 56 -4.66 1.91 14.17
N GLY A 57 -4.30 2.30 15.39
CA GLY A 57 -5.20 2.99 16.32
C GLY A 57 -5.46 4.49 16.07
N ASP A 58 -6.60 4.82 15.45
CA ASP A 58 -7.05 6.20 15.11
C ASP A 58 -5.97 7.10 14.49
N GLN A 59 -5.07 6.51 13.70
CA GLN A 59 -4.00 7.23 13.02
C GLN A 59 -4.42 7.56 11.59
N TYR A 60 -5.32 8.53 11.46
CA TYR A 60 -5.66 9.08 10.15
C TYR A 60 -4.44 9.79 9.52
N ASN A 61 -4.17 9.49 8.26
CA ASN A 61 -3.11 10.13 7.51
C ASN A 61 -3.47 11.60 7.19
N SER A 62 -3.03 12.51 8.04
CA SER A 62 -3.24 13.97 7.88
C SER A 62 -2.65 14.58 6.60
N ASN A 63 -1.81 13.85 5.85
CA ASN A 63 -1.27 14.31 4.57
C ASN A 63 -2.09 13.84 3.36
N ILE A 64 -3.19 13.09 3.55
CA ILE A 64 -3.88 12.43 2.44
C ILE A 64 -4.29 13.39 1.32
N SER A 65 -4.72 14.61 1.65
CA SER A 65 -5.11 15.61 0.65
C SER A 65 -3.96 16.02 -0.27
N SER A 66 -2.75 16.23 0.27
CA SER A 66 -1.59 16.63 -0.53
C SER A 66 -1.07 15.45 -1.36
N VAL A 67 -1.10 14.24 -0.80
CA VAL A 67 -0.62 13.01 -1.45
C VAL A 67 -1.52 12.65 -2.63
N VAL A 68 -2.85 12.67 -2.44
CA VAL A 68 -3.82 12.45 -3.52
C VAL A 68 -3.68 13.51 -4.61
N ALA A 69 -3.52 14.78 -4.25
CA ALA A 69 -3.31 15.84 -5.22
C ALA A 69 -1.99 15.66 -6.00
N GLY A 70 -0.93 15.19 -5.35
CA GLY A 70 0.35 14.87 -5.97
C GLY A 70 0.25 13.73 -6.98
N ALA A 71 -0.40 12.62 -6.60
CA ALA A 71 -0.65 11.48 -7.47
C ALA A 71 -1.42 11.88 -8.74
N GLN A 72 -2.50 12.65 -8.58
CA GLN A 72 -3.32 13.14 -9.69
C GLN A 72 -2.53 14.08 -10.62
N GLN A 73 -1.73 14.99 -10.06
CA GLN A 73 -0.86 15.88 -10.85
C GLN A 73 0.25 15.11 -11.57
N GLY A 74 0.75 14.03 -10.97
CA GLY A 74 1.70 13.09 -11.57
C GLY A 74 1.15 12.26 -12.71
N GLY A 75 -0.18 12.27 -12.93
CA GLY A 75 -0.84 11.56 -14.02
C GLY A 75 -1.47 10.23 -13.63
N ILE A 76 -1.47 9.86 -12.35
CA ILE A 76 -2.16 8.66 -11.85
C ILE A 76 -3.67 8.93 -11.84
N GLN A 77 -4.45 8.04 -12.47
CA GLN A 77 -5.87 8.28 -12.74
C GLN A 77 -6.80 7.65 -11.70
N ILE A 78 -6.36 6.54 -11.09
CA ILE A 78 -7.16 5.79 -10.13
C ILE A 78 -6.51 5.89 -8.75
N ILE A 79 -7.25 6.46 -7.81
CA ILE A 79 -6.82 6.61 -6.42
C ILE A 79 -7.62 5.60 -5.60
N ASP A 80 -6.96 4.60 -5.08
CA ASP A 80 -7.48 3.75 -4.01
C ASP A 80 -6.82 4.13 -2.69
N LEU A 81 -7.44 3.72 -1.59
CA LEU A 81 -6.94 3.90 -0.24
C LEU A 81 -6.90 2.55 0.45
N TYR A 82 -6.01 2.38 1.42
CA TYR A 82 -6.08 1.24 2.34
C TYR A 82 -6.04 1.69 3.79
N ALA A 83 -6.74 0.95 4.64
CA ALA A 83 -6.81 1.16 6.08
C ALA A 83 -6.37 -0.11 6.78
N PHE A 84 -5.22 -0.05 7.44
CA PHE A 84 -4.79 -1.07 8.38
C PHE A 84 -5.61 -0.90 9.67
N LEU A 85 -6.52 -1.83 9.94
CA LEU A 85 -7.36 -1.85 11.13
C LEU A 85 -6.98 -3.04 12.00
N CYS A 86 -7.19 -2.90 13.30
CA CYS A 86 -6.84 -3.92 14.29
C CYS A 86 -7.73 -3.75 15.52
N SER A 87 -8.25 -4.86 16.04
CA SER A 87 -9.26 -4.88 17.10
C SER A 87 -8.71 -4.44 18.48
N GLU A 88 -7.43 -4.67 18.73
CA GLU A 88 -6.76 -4.32 19.99
C GLU A 88 -6.04 -2.96 19.95
N CYS A 89 -6.10 -2.26 18.81
CA CYS A 89 -5.50 -0.93 18.68
C CYS A 89 -6.36 0.15 19.33
N ASP A 90 -5.72 1.09 20.03
CA ASP A 90 -6.41 2.20 20.70
C ASP A 90 -7.27 3.01 19.71
N GLY A 91 -8.54 3.26 20.05
CA GLY A 91 -9.44 4.06 19.21
C GLY A 91 -10.03 3.35 17.99
N ASN A 92 -9.75 2.06 17.80
CA ASN A 92 -10.26 1.29 16.67
C ASN A 92 -11.47 0.41 16.98
N TYR A 93 -11.94 0.36 18.23
CA TYR A 93 -13.05 -0.50 18.65
C TYR A 93 -14.27 0.33 19.08
N PRO A 94 -15.49 0.04 18.57
CA PRO A 94 -15.81 -0.99 17.57
C PRO A 94 -15.33 -0.61 16.16
N ALA A 95 -15.24 -1.59 15.25
CA ALA A 95 -14.77 -1.37 13.88
C ALA A 95 -15.63 -0.33 13.14
N SER A 96 -16.93 -0.34 13.43
CA SER A 96 -17.89 0.60 12.85
C SER A 96 -17.58 2.06 13.19
N ASP A 97 -17.07 2.37 14.38
CA ASP A 97 -16.70 3.74 14.78
C ASP A 97 -15.44 4.20 14.05
N ALA A 98 -14.45 3.32 13.90
CA ALA A 98 -13.22 3.60 13.15
C ALA A 98 -13.53 3.91 11.67
N ILE A 99 -14.34 3.06 11.02
CA ILE A 99 -14.75 3.26 9.63
C ILE A 99 -15.60 4.52 9.44
N GLN A 100 -16.56 4.79 10.34
CA GLN A 100 -17.36 6.02 10.27
C GLN A 100 -16.51 7.27 10.42
N SER A 101 -15.51 7.24 11.31
CA SER A 101 -14.57 8.33 11.52
C SER A 101 -13.69 8.54 10.28
N LEU A 102 -13.08 7.48 9.75
CA LEU A 102 -12.30 7.52 8.52
C LEU A 102 -13.08 8.12 7.35
N VAL A 103 -14.29 7.59 7.09
CA VAL A 103 -15.13 8.06 5.97
C VAL A 103 -15.57 9.51 6.17
N SER A 104 -15.83 9.93 7.41
CA SER A 104 -16.18 11.32 7.73
C SER A 104 -15.00 12.27 7.52
N SER A 105 -13.79 11.88 7.92
CA SER A 105 -12.56 12.64 7.69
C SER A 105 -12.27 12.79 6.20
N LEU A 106 -12.35 11.70 5.43
CA LEU A 106 -12.19 11.73 3.98
C LEU A 106 -13.19 12.67 3.28
N LYS A 107 -14.46 12.66 3.72
CA LYS A 107 -15.49 13.58 3.22
C LYS A 107 -15.19 15.03 3.59
N SER A 108 -14.74 15.28 4.82
CA SER A 108 -14.36 16.61 5.30
C SER A 108 -13.18 17.17 4.50
N ASP A 109 -12.21 16.33 4.18
CA ASP A 109 -11.01 16.69 3.41
C ASP A 109 -11.27 16.76 1.90
N GLY A 110 -12.47 16.39 1.45
CA GLY A 110 -12.87 16.43 0.04
C GLY A 110 -12.16 15.38 -0.82
N ILE A 111 -11.73 14.26 -0.23
CA ILE A 111 -11.00 13.21 -0.93
C ILE A 111 -11.95 12.38 -1.79
N ASN A 112 -11.65 12.32 -3.08
CA ASN A 112 -12.31 11.41 -4.02
C ASN A 112 -11.40 10.20 -4.27
N PHE A 113 -11.92 9.00 -4.06
CA PHE A 113 -11.21 7.75 -4.24
C PHE A 113 -12.15 6.70 -4.85
N ASN A 114 -11.57 5.67 -5.45
CA ASN A 114 -12.25 4.62 -6.18
C ASN A 114 -12.59 3.43 -5.27
N MET A 115 -11.65 2.98 -4.43
CA MET A 115 -11.81 1.84 -3.52
C MET A 115 -11.12 2.09 -2.17
N LEU A 116 -11.72 1.59 -1.09
CA LEU A 116 -11.08 1.42 0.21
C LEU A 116 -10.77 -0.06 0.44
N TRP A 117 -9.52 -0.39 0.69
CA TRP A 117 -9.09 -1.74 1.05
C TRP A 117 -8.94 -1.84 2.57
N ILE A 118 -9.61 -2.82 3.19
CA ILE A 118 -9.39 -3.16 4.59
C ILE A 118 -8.21 -4.13 4.63
N ASP A 119 -7.11 -3.66 5.19
CA ASP A 119 -5.85 -4.40 5.31
C ASP A 119 -5.90 -5.29 6.57
N VAL A 120 -5.77 -6.59 6.36
CA VAL A 120 -5.91 -7.66 7.37
C VAL A 120 -4.66 -8.51 7.37
N GLU A 121 -3.72 -8.16 8.23
CA GLU A 121 -2.45 -8.84 8.44
C GLU A 121 -2.05 -8.87 9.92
N GLN A 122 -1.22 -9.84 10.29
CA GLN A 122 -0.72 -9.99 11.65
C GLN A 122 0.21 -8.84 12.03
N CYS A 123 0.06 -8.33 13.25
CA CYS A 123 1.09 -7.54 13.91
C CYS A 123 1.08 -7.71 15.42
N ASP A 124 2.16 -7.24 16.06
CA ASP A 124 2.37 -7.34 17.49
C ASP A 124 1.27 -6.56 18.25
N GLN A 125 0.50 -7.30 19.07
CA GLN A 125 -0.54 -6.73 19.96
C GLN A 125 -1.71 -6.07 19.24
N CYS A 126 -1.93 -6.38 17.96
CA CYS A 126 -2.99 -5.79 17.15
C CYS A 126 -4.31 -6.57 17.20
N TRP A 127 -4.23 -7.87 17.46
CA TRP A 127 -5.34 -8.80 17.28
C TRP A 127 -5.54 -9.68 18.52
N GLY A 128 -6.80 -10.01 18.78
CA GLY A 128 -7.23 -10.88 19.88
C GLY A 128 -7.55 -12.30 19.40
N ASP A 129 -8.66 -12.86 19.88
CA ASP A 129 -9.15 -14.16 19.44
C ASP A 129 -9.61 -14.15 17.97
N LEU A 130 -9.41 -15.25 17.25
CA LEU A 130 -9.70 -15.34 15.81
C LEU A 130 -11.18 -15.07 15.49
N ASP A 131 -12.11 -15.54 16.32
CA ASP A 131 -13.54 -15.35 16.06
C ASP A 131 -13.95 -13.88 16.30
N ASP A 132 -13.35 -13.22 17.30
CA ASP A 132 -13.57 -11.80 17.58
C ASP A 132 -12.94 -10.92 16.49
N ASN A 133 -11.74 -11.25 16.01
CA ASN A 133 -11.09 -10.57 14.88
C ASN A 133 -11.92 -10.73 13.60
N ALA A 134 -12.45 -11.93 13.35
CA ALA A 134 -13.31 -12.20 12.20
C ALA A 134 -14.58 -11.35 12.24
N ALA A 135 -15.23 -11.24 13.41
CA ALA A 135 -16.40 -10.38 13.60
C ALA A 135 -16.04 -8.89 13.39
N TYR A 136 -14.89 -8.46 13.90
CA TYR A 136 -14.37 -7.10 13.75
C TYR A 136 -14.15 -6.73 12.27
N VAL A 137 -13.42 -7.57 11.53
CA VAL A 137 -13.13 -7.35 10.10
C VAL A 137 -14.43 -7.38 9.27
N GLN A 138 -15.34 -8.30 9.57
CA GLN A 138 -16.65 -8.32 8.92
C GLN A 138 -17.44 -7.04 9.17
N GLU A 139 -17.49 -6.54 10.42
CA GLU A 139 -18.13 -5.28 10.76
C GLU A 139 -17.49 -4.10 10.01
N ALA A 140 -16.15 -4.05 9.91
CA ALA A 140 -15.43 -2.99 9.19
C ALA A 140 -15.86 -2.91 7.72
N VAL A 141 -15.81 -4.04 7.02
CA VAL A 141 -16.15 -4.12 5.59
C VAL A 141 -17.63 -3.80 5.36
N GLU A 142 -18.53 -4.40 6.14
CA GLU A 142 -19.97 -4.16 5.99
C GLU A 142 -20.36 -2.72 6.34
N THR A 143 -19.70 -2.11 7.34
CA THR A 143 -19.92 -0.70 7.68
C THR A 143 -19.49 0.19 6.51
N ALA A 144 -18.31 -0.02 5.93
CA ALA A 144 -17.84 0.77 4.78
C ALA A 144 -18.81 0.65 3.60
N ALA A 145 -19.23 -0.56 3.28
CA ALA A 145 -20.23 -0.81 2.23
C ALA A 145 -21.56 -0.09 2.51
N SER A 146 -22.05 -0.13 3.76
CA SER A 146 -23.29 0.55 4.16
C SER A 146 -23.23 2.07 4.04
N LEU A 147 -22.03 2.66 4.15
CA LEU A 147 -21.77 4.09 3.94
C LEU A 147 -21.64 4.47 2.46
N GLY A 148 -21.80 3.51 1.56
CA GLY A 148 -21.69 3.70 0.10
C GLY A 148 -20.25 3.72 -0.42
N VAL A 149 -19.29 3.23 0.36
CA VAL A 149 -17.89 3.09 -0.07
C VAL A 149 -17.72 1.78 -0.83
N ASN A 150 -17.07 1.84 -2.00
CA ASN A 150 -16.57 0.63 -2.65
C ASN A 150 -15.44 0.06 -1.79
N VAL A 151 -15.67 -1.10 -1.18
CA VAL A 151 -14.75 -1.70 -0.23
C VAL A 151 -14.27 -3.07 -0.72
N GLY A 152 -13.00 -3.37 -0.49
CA GLY A 152 -12.38 -4.67 -0.68
C GLY A 152 -11.53 -5.06 0.52
N VAL A 153 -10.93 -6.25 0.46
CA VAL A 153 -10.06 -6.80 1.51
C VAL A 153 -8.66 -7.00 0.94
N TYR A 154 -7.66 -6.57 1.71
CA TYR A 154 -6.27 -6.96 1.50
C TYR A 154 -5.85 -8.00 2.54
N SER A 155 -5.19 -9.07 2.10
CA SER A 155 -4.55 -10.07 2.97
C SER A 155 -3.68 -11.03 2.14
N SER A 156 -3.21 -12.11 2.75
CA SER A 156 -2.56 -13.23 2.04
C SER A 156 -3.10 -14.58 2.51
N GLU A 157 -2.78 -15.63 1.77
CA GLU A 157 -3.12 -17.02 2.15
C GLU A 157 -2.58 -17.40 3.54
N GLY A 158 -1.44 -16.83 3.94
CA GLY A 158 -0.84 -17.05 5.26
C GLY A 158 -1.41 -16.15 6.35
N GLU A 159 -1.67 -14.87 6.04
CA GLU A 159 -2.14 -13.87 7.01
C GLU A 159 -3.60 -14.11 7.41
N TRP A 160 -4.46 -14.44 6.46
CA TRP A 160 -5.90 -14.61 6.69
C TRP A 160 -6.24 -15.63 7.79
N PRO A 161 -5.80 -16.90 7.71
CA PRO A 161 -6.14 -17.91 8.72
C PRO A 161 -5.51 -17.62 10.09
N GLN A 162 -4.41 -16.86 10.13
CA GLN A 162 -3.73 -16.50 11.38
C GLN A 162 -4.35 -15.27 12.05
N THR A 163 -5.06 -14.43 11.31
CA THR A 163 -5.69 -13.21 11.82
C THR A 163 -7.18 -13.41 12.10
N VAL A 164 -7.93 -14.03 11.18
CA VAL A 164 -9.40 -14.17 11.23
C VAL A 164 -9.90 -15.62 11.09
N GLY A 165 -8.99 -16.60 11.13
CA GLY A 165 -9.36 -18.02 11.10
C GLY A 165 -10.10 -18.44 9.83
N ASN A 166 -11.31 -18.99 9.99
CA ASN A 166 -12.09 -19.58 8.89
C ASN A 166 -13.16 -18.63 8.33
N LEU A 167 -12.99 -17.32 8.47
CA LEU A 167 -13.94 -16.32 7.94
C LEU A 167 -14.08 -16.47 6.42
N THR A 168 -15.33 -16.60 5.94
CA THR A 168 -15.65 -16.78 4.51
C THR A 168 -16.74 -15.85 3.97
N SER A 169 -17.44 -15.13 4.86
CA SER A 169 -18.58 -14.26 4.53
C SER A 169 -18.19 -13.06 3.67
N LEU A 170 -16.90 -12.73 3.58
CA LEU A 170 -16.39 -11.58 2.82
C LEU A 170 -16.00 -11.89 1.37
N SER A 171 -16.12 -13.15 0.94
CA SER A 171 -15.76 -13.59 -0.42
C SER A 171 -16.54 -12.93 -1.57
N SER A 172 -17.65 -12.23 -1.28
CA SER A 172 -18.37 -11.41 -2.25
C SER A 172 -17.74 -10.03 -2.50
N TYR A 173 -16.81 -9.59 -1.65
CA TYR A 173 -16.07 -8.34 -1.82
C TYR A 173 -14.78 -8.56 -2.63
N PRO A 174 -14.27 -7.55 -3.34
CA PRO A 174 -12.98 -7.60 -4.03
C PRO A 174 -11.83 -8.07 -3.10
N LEU A 175 -10.93 -8.89 -3.65
CA LEU A 175 -9.71 -9.32 -2.98
C LEU A 175 -8.48 -8.68 -3.62
N TRP A 176 -7.63 -8.06 -2.81
CA TRP A 176 -6.26 -7.70 -3.12
C TRP A 176 -5.36 -8.65 -2.33
N TYR A 177 -4.69 -9.58 -2.98
CA TYR A 177 -3.87 -10.58 -2.26
C TYR A 177 -2.38 -10.31 -2.41
N ALA A 178 -1.62 -10.59 -1.36
CA ALA A 178 -0.16 -10.57 -1.43
C ALA A 178 0.40 -11.96 -1.77
N HIS A 179 1.27 -12.00 -2.79
CA HIS A 179 2.15 -13.13 -3.05
C HIS A 179 3.38 -12.63 -3.82
N TYR A 180 4.52 -12.53 -3.12
CA TYR A 180 5.74 -11.90 -3.63
C TYR A 180 6.57 -12.86 -4.50
N ASP A 181 6.11 -13.07 -5.73
CA ASP A 181 6.71 -13.98 -6.70
C ASP A 181 7.29 -13.28 -7.94
N ASP A 182 7.38 -11.95 -7.91
CA ASP A 182 7.83 -11.11 -9.03
C ASP A 182 7.00 -11.29 -10.32
N ASN A 183 5.79 -11.85 -10.24
CA ASN A 183 4.95 -12.17 -11.39
C ASN A 183 3.61 -11.41 -11.35
N PRO A 184 3.44 -10.36 -12.18
CA PRO A 184 2.23 -9.55 -12.25
C PRO A 184 1.11 -10.27 -13.04
N SER A 185 0.63 -11.37 -12.50
CA SER A 185 -0.48 -12.14 -13.05
C SER A 185 -1.19 -12.95 -11.96
N TYR A 186 -2.39 -13.45 -12.29
CA TYR A 186 -3.17 -14.34 -11.42
C TYR A 186 -2.95 -15.82 -11.76
N SER A 187 -1.74 -16.20 -12.17
CA SER A 187 -1.42 -17.59 -12.57
C SER A 187 -1.12 -18.53 -11.40
N ASP A 188 -1.39 -18.09 -10.17
CA ASP A 188 -0.97 -18.65 -8.89
C ASP A 188 -2.16 -18.92 -7.97
N THR A 189 -3.17 -19.63 -8.50
CA THR A 189 -4.47 -19.88 -7.86
C THR A 189 -4.43 -20.26 -6.37
N GLY A 190 -3.44 -21.04 -5.95
CA GLY A 190 -3.28 -21.42 -4.54
C GLY A 190 -3.04 -20.26 -3.56
N PHE A 191 -2.72 -19.06 -4.04
CA PHE A 191 -2.41 -17.89 -3.21
C PHE A 191 -3.56 -16.90 -3.08
N TYR A 192 -4.65 -17.05 -3.85
CA TYR A 192 -5.85 -16.23 -3.70
C TYR A 192 -7.11 -17.04 -3.37
N GLU A 193 -7.05 -18.39 -3.41
CA GLU A 193 -8.16 -19.27 -3.01
C GLU A 193 -8.16 -19.54 -1.49
N PHE A 194 -8.28 -18.48 -0.69
CA PHE A 194 -8.50 -18.53 0.76
C PHE A 194 -9.77 -17.76 1.12
N GLY A 195 -10.27 -17.89 2.35
CA GLY A 195 -11.41 -17.08 2.84
C GLY A 195 -12.69 -17.15 1.98
N GLY A 196 -12.85 -18.21 1.18
CA GLY A 196 -13.96 -18.37 0.24
C GLY A 196 -13.80 -17.64 -1.11
N TRP A 197 -12.75 -16.83 -1.30
CA TRP A 197 -12.45 -16.22 -2.60
C TRP A 197 -12.03 -17.29 -3.61
N THR A 198 -12.43 -17.07 -4.88
CA THR A 198 -12.07 -17.92 -6.03
C THR A 198 -11.52 -17.11 -7.20
N SER A 199 -11.44 -15.80 -7.04
CA SER A 199 -10.90 -14.87 -8.04
C SER A 199 -10.45 -13.60 -7.33
N PRO A 200 -9.24 -13.09 -7.62
CA PRO A 200 -8.77 -11.82 -7.08
C PRO A 200 -9.19 -10.65 -7.96
N SER A 201 -9.11 -9.45 -7.40
CA SER A 201 -9.23 -8.18 -8.11
C SER A 201 -7.88 -7.46 -8.28
N MET A 202 -6.93 -7.74 -7.38
CA MET A 202 -5.58 -7.17 -7.38
C MET A 202 -4.58 -8.13 -6.73
N LYS A 203 -3.31 -8.05 -7.11
CA LYS A 203 -2.20 -8.80 -6.51
C LYS A 203 -1.08 -7.84 -6.14
N GLN A 204 -0.58 -7.87 -4.91
CA GLN A 204 0.73 -7.31 -4.56
C GLN A 204 1.80 -8.38 -4.82
N TYR A 205 2.67 -8.14 -5.80
CA TYR A 205 3.62 -9.15 -6.32
C TYR A 205 5.09 -8.83 -6.02
N VAL A 206 5.40 -7.60 -5.57
CA VAL A 206 6.71 -7.20 -5.04
C VAL A 206 6.50 -6.29 -3.84
N GLY A 207 7.07 -6.65 -2.70
CA GLY A 207 7.14 -5.79 -1.52
C GLY A 207 8.44 -4.99 -1.46
N SER A 208 8.38 -3.80 -0.86
CA SER A 208 9.46 -2.91 -0.46
C SER A 208 10.55 -2.72 -1.52
N THR A 209 10.15 -2.25 -2.71
CA THR A 209 11.07 -1.93 -3.81
C THR A 209 11.20 -0.43 -4.03
N ASN A 210 12.05 -0.03 -4.98
CA ASN A 210 12.20 1.36 -5.38
C ASN A 210 11.68 1.58 -6.80
N GLN A 211 10.73 2.49 -6.95
CA GLN A 211 10.31 3.01 -8.25
C GLN A 211 10.39 4.53 -8.21
N CYS A 212 11.06 5.12 -9.20
CA CYS A 212 11.21 6.57 -9.30
C CYS A 212 11.84 7.25 -8.08
N GLY A 213 12.63 6.55 -7.26
CA GLY A 213 13.22 7.11 -6.03
C GLY A 213 12.35 6.92 -4.79
N VAL A 214 11.12 6.45 -4.94
CA VAL A 214 10.15 6.22 -3.85
C VAL A 214 10.14 4.75 -3.45
N SER A 215 10.08 4.47 -2.15
CA SER A 215 9.84 3.12 -1.64
C SER A 215 8.38 2.77 -1.90
N VAL A 216 8.11 1.74 -2.69
CA VAL A 216 6.75 1.32 -3.05
C VAL A 216 6.68 -0.19 -3.08
N ASP A 217 5.47 -0.70 -2.92
CA ASP A 217 5.11 -2.05 -3.27
C ASP A 217 4.50 -2.03 -4.68
N LEU A 218 4.64 -3.13 -5.42
CA LEU A 218 4.14 -3.22 -6.80
C LEU A 218 2.94 -4.14 -6.87
N ASP A 219 1.92 -3.62 -7.54
CA ASP A 219 0.63 -4.26 -7.69
C ASP A 219 0.24 -4.48 -9.14
N PHE A 220 -0.50 -5.55 -9.35
CA PHE A 220 -1.10 -5.92 -10.61
C PHE A 220 -2.62 -5.98 -10.46
N TYR A 221 -3.32 -5.24 -11.31
CA TYR A 221 -4.77 -5.38 -11.46
C TYR A 221 -5.13 -5.68 -12.92
N GLY A 222 -6.33 -6.21 -13.17
CA GLY A 222 -6.81 -6.44 -14.53
C GLY A 222 -6.31 -7.75 -15.17
N SER A 223 -5.89 -7.70 -16.44
CA SER A 223 -5.69 -8.91 -17.26
C SER A 223 -4.39 -8.98 -18.06
N GLY A 224 -3.49 -7.97 -17.95
CA GLY A 224 -2.29 -7.84 -18.78
C GLY A 224 -0.96 -7.91 -18.01
N GLY A 225 -0.06 -8.83 -18.37
CA GLY A 225 1.22 -9.06 -17.68
C GLY A 225 2.37 -8.07 -17.97
N ASP A 226 2.09 -6.83 -18.38
CA ASP A 226 3.12 -5.86 -18.81
C ASP A 226 3.58 -4.90 -17.69
N CYS A 227 3.42 -5.29 -16.42
CA CYS A 227 4.02 -4.56 -15.29
C CYS A 227 5.49 -4.92 -15.14
N SER A 228 6.31 -4.32 -16.00
CA SER A 228 7.77 -4.48 -15.89
C SER A 228 8.35 -3.47 -14.90
N THR A 229 9.25 -3.96 -14.04
CA THR A 229 10.13 -3.11 -13.22
C THR A 229 11.16 -2.44 -14.13
N SER A 230 10.79 -1.30 -14.73
CA SER A 230 11.76 -0.45 -15.45
C SER A 230 12.77 0.15 -14.45
N SER A 231 13.76 -0.65 -14.07
CA SER A 231 14.99 -0.18 -13.46
C SER A 231 15.97 0.18 -14.58
N GLY A 232 15.98 1.45 -14.98
CA GLY A 232 16.90 1.97 -16.00
C GLY A 232 16.96 3.50 -15.96
N SER A 233 17.83 4.11 -15.14
CA SER A 233 19.24 4.36 -15.50
C SER A 233 19.38 4.93 -16.91
N GLY A 234 19.46 6.25 -17.02
CA GLY A 234 19.64 6.94 -18.30
C GLY A 234 20.88 6.42 -19.04
N ASN A 235 20.69 5.92 -20.26
CA ASN A 235 21.80 5.63 -21.16
C ASN A 235 21.78 6.62 -22.31
N SER A 236 22.70 7.58 -22.23
CA SER A 236 23.01 8.53 -23.29
C SER A 236 23.37 7.81 -24.59
N SER A 237 22.78 8.30 -25.67
CA SER A 237 23.16 8.09 -27.06
C SER A 237 24.68 8.22 -27.27
N GLY A 238 25.30 7.16 -27.80
CA GLY A 238 26.68 7.15 -28.29
C GLY A 238 26.80 6.26 -29.53
N GLY A 239 27.13 6.87 -30.66
CA GLY A 239 27.11 6.26 -31.99
C GLY A 239 28.23 5.25 -32.28
N SER A 240 27.99 4.52 -33.38
CA SER A 240 28.81 3.50 -34.03
C SER A 240 30.32 3.77 -34.10
N SER A 241 31.12 2.72 -33.87
CA SER A 241 32.26 2.40 -34.75
C SER A 241 32.68 0.93 -34.62
N ASN A 242 32.83 0.28 -35.78
CA ASN A 242 33.47 -1.02 -35.96
C ASN A 242 34.95 -0.96 -35.55
N ASN A 243 35.44 -1.96 -34.81
CA ASN A 243 36.79 -2.47 -35.06
C ASN A 243 36.96 -3.93 -34.63
N SER A 244 37.55 -4.70 -35.54
CA SER A 244 37.96 -6.10 -35.42
C SER A 244 39.23 -6.27 -34.58
N GLY A 245 39.30 -7.33 -33.77
CA GLY A 245 40.54 -7.76 -33.11
C GLY A 245 40.38 -9.08 -32.34
N SER A 246 40.92 -10.16 -32.90
CA SER A 246 41.04 -11.48 -32.26
C SER A 246 42.08 -11.49 -31.15
N SER A 247 41.85 -12.22 -30.04
CA SER A 247 42.64 -13.39 -29.58
C SER A 247 42.51 -13.74 -28.08
N ASN A 248 42.36 -15.04 -27.84
CA ASN A 248 42.86 -15.92 -26.76
C ASN A 248 42.52 -15.73 -25.26
N ASN A 249 41.68 -16.68 -24.81
CA ASN A 249 41.96 -17.80 -23.88
C ASN A 249 42.10 -17.57 -22.35
N SER A 250 41.70 -18.63 -21.62
CA SER A 250 41.80 -18.94 -20.17
C SER A 250 40.58 -18.44 -19.38
N GLY A 251 39.73 -19.25 -18.75
CA GLY A 251 39.94 -20.52 -18.05
C GLY A 251 39.58 -20.30 -16.58
N GLY A 252 38.54 -20.98 -16.06
CA GLY A 252 38.21 -20.89 -14.62
C GLY A 252 36.74 -21.19 -14.29
N SER A 253 36.43 -22.47 -14.13
CA SER A 253 35.18 -22.96 -13.54
C SER A 253 35.24 -22.87 -12.01
N SER A 254 34.16 -22.44 -11.35
CA SER A 254 33.61 -23.12 -10.14
C SER A 254 32.46 -22.36 -9.47
N ASN A 255 31.28 -23.01 -9.51
CA ASN A 255 30.40 -23.30 -8.36
C ASN A 255 29.82 -22.14 -7.52
N SER A 256 28.58 -21.77 -7.82
CA SER A 256 27.70 -21.01 -6.92
C SER A 256 26.81 -21.98 -6.15
N GLY A 257 27.05 -22.11 -4.84
CA GLY A 257 26.14 -22.78 -3.92
C GLY A 257 25.02 -21.83 -3.52
N SER A 258 23.78 -22.28 -3.66
CA SER A 258 22.57 -21.64 -3.16
C SER A 258 22.56 -21.71 -1.63
N ASN A 259 22.35 -20.59 -0.95
CA ASN A 259 21.90 -20.60 0.43
C ASN A 259 20.82 -19.52 0.61
N SER A 260 19.62 -20.01 0.90
CA SER A 260 18.42 -19.29 1.30
C SER A 260 18.64 -18.51 2.59
N GLY A 261 18.31 -17.22 2.59
CA GLY A 261 18.34 -16.35 3.75
C GLY A 261 16.95 -15.79 4.03
N SER A 262 16.31 -16.30 5.08
CA SER A 262 15.11 -15.75 5.71
C SER A 262 15.46 -14.47 6.45
N SER A 263 14.79 -13.36 6.15
CA SER A 263 14.97 -12.08 6.84
C SER A 263 13.90 -11.91 7.94
N ASN A 264 14.38 -11.96 9.17
CA ASN A 264 13.66 -11.69 10.41
C ASN A 264 13.89 -10.21 10.78
N SER A 265 12.81 -9.42 10.87
CA SER A 265 12.86 -7.99 11.21
C SER A 265 12.97 -7.83 12.73
N GLY A 266 14.10 -7.29 13.21
CA GLY A 266 14.34 -7.01 14.62
C GLY A 266 14.25 -5.52 14.94
N SER A 267 13.35 -5.18 15.86
CA SER A 267 13.15 -3.85 16.44
C SER A 267 14.35 -3.38 17.27
N ASN A 268 14.75 -2.11 17.13
CA ASN A 268 15.83 -1.51 17.91
C ASN A 268 15.29 -0.36 18.77
N SER A 269 15.27 -0.56 20.09
CA SER A 269 14.98 0.47 21.09
C SER A 269 16.29 0.91 21.78
N GLY A 270 16.67 2.17 21.57
CA GLY A 270 17.83 2.78 22.20
C GLY A 270 17.42 3.65 23.39
N SER A 271 17.58 3.13 24.60
CA SER A 271 17.49 3.91 25.85
C SER A 271 18.83 4.60 26.13
N SER A 272 18.80 5.87 26.52
CA SER A 272 19.94 6.52 27.19
C SER A 272 19.44 7.31 28.40
N ASN A 273 19.84 6.79 29.58
CA ASN A 273 19.62 7.35 30.90
C ASN A 273 20.89 8.10 31.37
N SER A 274 20.71 9.30 31.91
CA SER A 274 21.58 10.00 32.88
C SER A 274 20.96 11.39 33.09
N GLY A 275 20.63 11.88 34.29
CA GLY A 275 21.02 11.56 35.64
C GLY A 275 21.59 12.82 36.29
N SER A 276 20.85 13.40 37.23
CA SER A 276 21.32 14.12 38.45
C SER A 276 20.83 15.56 38.69
N ASN A 277 19.90 15.66 39.64
CA ASN A 277 20.06 16.27 40.96
C ASN A 277 19.70 17.76 41.23
N SER A 278 19.02 17.90 42.38
CA SER A 278 19.02 18.97 43.39
C SER A 278 18.21 20.25 43.22
N GLY A 279 17.39 20.57 44.23
CA GLY A 279 16.96 21.94 44.53
C GLY A 279 15.62 22.08 45.25
N SER A 280 15.61 21.92 46.58
CA SER A 280 14.50 22.23 47.49
C SER A 280 14.08 23.71 47.44
N ASN A 281 12.79 24.04 47.57
CA ASN A 281 12.35 25.02 48.57
C ASN A 281 10.83 25.00 48.88
N SER A 282 10.58 25.24 50.16
CA SER A 282 9.34 25.40 50.91
C SER A 282 8.47 26.61 50.56
N GLY A 283 7.18 26.57 50.96
CA GLY A 283 6.31 27.75 51.05
C GLY A 283 4.86 27.44 51.44
N SER A 284 4.55 27.51 52.74
CA SER A 284 3.21 27.44 53.33
C SER A 284 2.53 28.81 53.37
N ALA A 285 1.20 28.89 53.16
CA ALA A 285 0.24 29.87 53.74
C ALA A 285 -1.17 29.61 53.11
N SER A 286 -2.12 29.00 53.79
CA SER A 286 -3.13 29.57 54.71
C SER A 286 -4.18 30.50 54.08
N GLY A 287 -5.47 30.14 54.20
CA GLY A 287 -6.52 31.11 54.59
C GLY A 287 -7.83 31.20 53.78
N ASN A 288 -8.82 30.39 54.19
CA ASN A 288 -10.15 30.79 54.69
C ASN A 288 -11.40 31.03 53.78
N SER A 289 -12.49 30.37 54.21
CA SER A 289 -13.95 30.70 54.14
C SER A 289 -14.65 30.59 52.77
N SER A 290 -15.82 29.99 52.57
CA SER A 290 -17.11 29.93 53.33
C SER A 290 -17.95 28.78 52.68
N GLY A 291 -18.85 27.99 53.27
CA GLY A 291 -19.90 28.24 54.24
C GLY A 291 -21.29 28.06 53.57
N SER A 292 -22.16 27.21 54.15
CA SER A 292 -23.61 26.94 53.85
C SER A 292 -23.88 25.83 52.81
N GLY A 293 -24.71 24.80 53.02
CA GLY A 293 -25.66 24.45 54.09
C GLY A 293 -26.96 23.94 53.47
N SER A 294 -27.42 22.73 53.84
CA SER A 294 -28.80 22.40 54.22
C SER A 294 -29.08 20.89 54.10
N SER A 295 -29.47 20.32 55.23
CA SER A 295 -30.08 19.00 55.36
C SER A 295 -31.58 19.19 55.55
N ILE A 296 -32.40 18.36 54.92
CA ILE A 296 -33.49 17.58 55.53
C ILE A 296 -33.47 16.21 54.86
#